data_AF-A0A1F8TP34-F1
#
_entry.id   AF-A0A1F8TP34-F1
#
_cell.length_a   1.000
_cell.length_b   1.000
_cell.length_c   1.000
_cell.angle_alpha   90.00
_cell.angle_beta   90.00
_cell.angle_gamma   90.00
#
_symmetry.space_group_name_H-M   'P 1'
#
loop_
_entity.id
_entity.type
_entity.pdbx_description
1 polymer ?
#
loop_
_entity_poly.entity_id
_entity_poly.type
_entity_poly.pdbx_seq_one_letter_code
_entity_poly.pdbx_strand_id
1 'polypeptide(L)'
;MSEPEGHLLEPEWEGVRALVRVGHPEPHFVGYAGRIEGPRELYDAVSVEARCETAVLDGVLVEDLNEERDLELDAEGNAFVRKAMPRTIFVAFDLLEVDGQSLLGVPLLERKRHLEGVLVPSPNVRLTAYRSRDLRSWRETLGEQGFRRAVLKDWNSTYEPGRTADSWTVIEKIRDLGRR
;
A
#
# COMPACT_ATOMS: atom_id res chain seq x y z
N MET A 1 2.28 -18.23 22.16
CA MET A 1 3.30 -17.43 21.45
C MET A 1 3.04 -15.98 21.80
N SER A 2 3.97 -15.35 22.51
CA SER A 2 3.98 -13.90 22.76
C SER A 2 4.03 -13.15 21.43
N GLU A 3 3.47 -11.94 21.41
CA GLU A 3 3.60 -11.08 20.23
C GLU A 3 5.07 -10.65 20.08
N PRO A 4 5.59 -10.58 18.84
CA PRO A 4 6.94 -10.09 18.61
C PRO A 4 7.02 -8.62 19.00
N GLU A 5 7.78 -8.32 20.06
CA GLU A 5 8.02 -6.95 20.49
C GLU A 5 8.78 -6.17 19.41
N GLY A 6 8.50 -4.88 19.29
CA GLY A 6 9.18 -4.01 18.33
C GLY A 6 8.80 -4.25 16.86
N HIS A 7 7.66 -4.89 16.60
CA HIS A 7 7.19 -5.13 15.24
C HIS A 7 5.84 -4.49 14.99
N LEU A 8 5.60 -4.19 13.72
CA LEU A 8 4.29 -3.87 13.17
C LEU A 8 3.85 -4.95 12.18
N LEU A 9 2.54 -5.08 12.01
CA LEU A 9 1.93 -6.03 11.08
C LEU A 9 1.07 -5.29 10.06
N GLU A 10 1.30 -5.58 8.78
CA GLU A 10 0.58 -5.05 7.62
C GLU A 10 -0.08 -6.19 6.83
N PRO A 11 -1.19 -5.93 6.13
CA PRO A 11 -1.63 -6.84 5.08
C PRO A 11 -0.59 -6.93 3.97
N GLU A 12 -0.43 -8.11 3.39
CA GLU A 12 0.29 -8.27 2.14
C GLU A 12 -0.71 -8.10 1.00
N TRP A 13 -0.57 -7.00 0.25
CA TRP A 13 -1.41 -6.72 -0.91
C TRP A 13 -0.96 -7.58 -2.10
N GLU A 14 -1.91 -8.24 -2.74
CA GLU A 14 -1.66 -9.00 -3.97
C GLU A 14 -1.61 -8.04 -5.16
N GLY A 15 -0.47 -8.01 -5.85
CA GLY A 15 -0.24 -7.11 -6.97
C GLY A 15 1.24 -6.98 -7.32
N VAL A 16 1.57 -5.95 -8.10
CA VAL A 16 2.95 -5.70 -8.57
C VAL A 16 3.59 -4.62 -7.71
N ARG A 17 4.66 -4.98 -6.96
CA ARG A 17 5.43 -3.98 -6.19
C ARG A 17 6.11 -2.99 -7.14
N ALA A 18 5.93 -1.70 -6.86
CA ALA A 18 6.44 -0.62 -7.66
C ALA A 18 6.82 0.60 -6.81
N LEU A 19 7.91 1.25 -7.21
CA LEU A 19 8.26 2.59 -6.76
C LEU A 19 7.59 3.64 -7.64
N VAL A 20 7.14 4.72 -7.02
CA VAL A 20 6.65 5.92 -7.71
C VAL A 20 7.53 7.10 -7.34
N ARG A 21 8.01 7.81 -8.35
CA ARG A 21 8.89 8.98 -8.22
C ARG A 21 8.11 10.24 -8.54
N VAL A 22 7.61 10.95 -7.53
CA VAL A 22 6.86 12.21 -7.67
C VAL A 22 7.83 13.36 -7.94
N GLY A 23 7.45 14.28 -8.84
CA GLY A 23 8.25 15.48 -9.16
C GLY A 23 9.53 15.21 -9.98
N HIS A 24 9.73 13.97 -10.43
CA HIS A 24 10.89 13.58 -11.23
C HIS A 24 10.56 13.54 -12.74
N PRO A 25 11.56 13.70 -13.63
CA PRO A 25 11.34 13.59 -15.07
C PRO A 25 10.91 12.17 -15.45
N GLU A 26 10.11 12.08 -16.52
CA GLU A 26 9.53 10.84 -17.06
C GLU A 26 8.60 10.09 -16.08
N PRO A 27 7.28 10.30 -16.15
CA PRO A 27 6.33 9.62 -15.27
C PRO A 27 6.28 8.12 -15.59
N HIS A 28 6.75 7.29 -14.66
CA HIS A 28 6.68 5.83 -14.75
C HIS A 28 6.79 5.16 -13.37
N PHE A 29 6.35 3.90 -13.32
CA PHE A 29 6.56 3.01 -12.19
C PHE A 29 7.90 2.28 -12.33
N VAL A 30 8.58 2.01 -11.22
CA VAL A 30 9.86 1.27 -11.22
C VAL A 30 9.75 0.04 -10.32
N GLY A 31 9.88 -1.14 -10.90
CA GLY A 31 9.99 -2.40 -10.18
C GLY A 31 11.44 -2.85 -9.98
N TYR A 32 11.58 -4.07 -9.47
CA TYR A 32 12.90 -4.70 -9.26
C TYR A 32 13.71 -4.83 -10.56
N ALA A 33 13.05 -5.17 -11.68
CA ALA A 33 13.69 -5.37 -12.98
C ALA A 33 13.79 -4.09 -13.84
N GLY A 34 13.42 -2.93 -13.29
CA GLY A 34 13.39 -1.65 -14.00
C GLY A 34 11.96 -1.15 -14.22
N ARG A 35 11.74 -0.42 -15.32
CA ARG A 35 10.46 0.24 -15.60
C ARG A 35 9.30 -0.75 -15.67
N ILE A 36 8.21 -0.41 -15.00
CA ILE A 36 6.92 -1.11 -15.04
C ILE A 36 5.93 -0.22 -15.82
N GLU A 37 5.15 -0.85 -16.70
CA GLU A 37 4.00 -0.20 -17.34
C GLU A 37 2.81 -0.15 -16.38
N GLY A 38 2.09 0.96 -16.37
CA GLY A 38 0.88 1.13 -15.58
C GLY A 38 0.06 2.30 -16.13
N PRO A 39 -1.20 2.45 -15.69
CA PRO A 39 -2.07 3.53 -16.16
C PRO A 39 -1.46 4.89 -15.85
N ARG A 40 -1.39 5.78 -16.84
CA ARG A 40 -0.78 7.10 -16.69
C ARG A 40 -1.57 7.93 -15.68
N GLU A 41 -2.88 7.83 -15.71
CA GLU A 41 -3.81 8.47 -14.79
C GLU A 41 -3.57 8.07 -13.32
N LEU A 42 -3.07 6.86 -13.08
CA LEU A 42 -2.75 6.40 -11.72
C LEU A 42 -1.46 7.06 -11.21
N TYR A 43 -0.44 7.18 -12.06
CA TYR A 43 0.77 7.95 -11.72
C TYR A 43 0.43 9.42 -11.44
N ASP A 44 -0.40 10.01 -12.30
CA ASP A 44 -0.83 11.41 -12.15
C ASP A 44 -1.63 11.58 -10.84
N ALA A 45 -2.50 10.62 -10.49
CA ALA A 45 -3.21 10.62 -9.21
C ALA A 45 -2.23 10.59 -8.02
N VAL A 46 -1.22 9.70 -8.02
CA VAL A 46 -0.21 9.68 -6.95
C VAL A 46 0.53 11.02 -6.85
N SER A 47 0.83 11.64 -8.00
CA SER A 47 1.53 12.93 -8.05
C SER A 47 0.66 14.08 -7.51
N VAL A 48 -0.64 14.08 -7.79
CA VAL A 48 -1.59 15.08 -7.28
C VAL A 48 -1.81 14.95 -5.77
N GLU A 49 -1.87 13.73 -5.26
CA GLU A 49 -2.13 13.47 -3.84
C GLU A 49 -0.89 13.62 -2.94
N ALA A 50 0.29 13.73 -3.53
CA ALA A 50 1.55 13.95 -2.82
C ALA A 50 1.72 15.43 -2.47
N ARG A 51 1.79 15.74 -1.17
CA ARG A 51 1.98 17.09 -0.60
C ARG A 51 3.47 17.42 -0.42
N CYS A 52 4.22 17.32 -1.50
CA CYS A 52 5.67 17.56 -1.55
C CYS A 52 6.08 17.98 -2.97
N GLU A 53 7.27 18.54 -3.13
CA GLU A 53 7.87 18.82 -4.43
C GLU A 53 8.40 17.55 -5.08
N THR A 54 9.12 16.71 -4.31
CA THR A 54 9.59 15.41 -4.78
C THR A 54 9.36 14.33 -3.74
N ALA A 55 9.14 13.09 -4.19
CA ALA A 55 9.11 11.94 -3.30
C ALA A 55 9.43 10.64 -4.04
N VAL A 56 9.94 9.66 -3.29
CA VAL A 56 10.05 8.27 -3.74
C VAL A 56 9.21 7.40 -2.82
N LEU A 57 8.08 6.92 -3.34
CA LEU A 57 7.11 6.08 -2.65
C LEU A 57 7.34 4.61 -3.02
N ASP A 58 7.19 3.69 -2.06
CA ASP A 58 7.18 2.25 -2.31
C ASP A 58 5.80 1.68 -2.00
N GLY A 59 5.27 0.88 -2.92
CA GLY A 59 3.90 0.41 -2.86
C GLY A 59 3.63 -0.77 -3.77
N VAL A 60 2.35 -1.11 -3.89
CA VAL A 60 1.84 -2.20 -4.73
C VAL A 60 0.78 -1.65 -5.67
N LEU A 61 0.91 -1.96 -6.96
CA LEU A 61 -0.15 -1.81 -7.94
C LEU A 61 -1.10 -2.99 -7.78
N VAL A 62 -2.30 -2.71 -7.24
CA VAL A 62 -3.34 -3.71 -7.00
C VAL A 62 -4.34 -3.63 -8.14
N GLU A 63 -4.40 -4.71 -8.92
CA GLU A 63 -5.33 -4.84 -10.04
C GLU A 63 -6.69 -5.37 -9.58
N ASP A 64 -7.71 -5.17 -10.41
CA ASP A 64 -9.04 -5.73 -10.25
C ASP A 64 -9.67 -5.55 -8.86
N LEU A 65 -9.38 -4.42 -8.21
CA LEU A 65 -10.00 -4.09 -6.94
C LEU A 65 -11.50 -3.83 -7.17
N ASN A 66 -12.32 -4.85 -6.89
CA ASN A 66 -13.76 -4.72 -6.85
C ASN A 66 -14.16 -4.04 -5.54
N GLU A 67 -14.19 -2.71 -5.54
CA GLU A 67 -14.92 -1.99 -4.50
C GLU A 67 -16.42 -2.23 -4.65
N GLU A 68 -17.13 -2.17 -3.53
CA GLU A 68 -18.58 -2.35 -3.52
C GLU A 68 -19.25 -1.33 -4.46
N ARG A 69 -19.91 -1.89 -5.47
CA ARG A 69 -21.18 -1.44 -6.07
C ARG A 69 -21.71 -0.07 -5.59
N ASP A 70 -21.42 0.97 -6.36
CA ASP A 70 -22.09 2.26 -6.19
C ASP A 70 -23.57 2.16 -6.60
N LEU A 71 -24.44 2.64 -5.71
CA LEU A 71 -25.86 2.85 -6.00
C LEU A 71 -26.00 4.17 -6.78
N GLU A 72 -26.38 4.05 -8.05
CA GLU A 72 -26.66 5.18 -8.94
C GLU A 72 -28.16 5.25 -9.26
N LEU A 73 -28.64 6.44 -9.67
CA LEU A 73 -30.00 6.65 -10.19
C LEU A 73 -29.92 6.86 -11.71
N ASP A 74 -30.79 6.21 -12.47
CA ASP A 74 -30.93 6.50 -13.91
C ASP A 74 -31.69 7.81 -14.15
N ALA A 75 -31.85 8.20 -15.42
CA ALA A 75 -32.53 9.45 -15.80
C ALA A 75 -34.01 9.46 -15.40
N GLU A 76 -34.58 8.28 -15.17
CA GLU A 76 -35.95 8.03 -14.75
C GLU A 76 -36.08 7.88 -13.21
N GLY A 77 -34.97 7.97 -12.47
CA GLY A 77 -34.93 7.90 -11.01
C GLY A 77 -34.94 6.49 -10.41
N ASN A 78 -34.73 5.45 -11.22
CA ASN A 78 -34.59 4.09 -10.71
C ASN A 78 -33.17 3.86 -10.17
N ALA A 79 -33.10 3.30 -8.96
CA ALA A 79 -31.83 2.87 -8.41
C ALA A 79 -31.31 1.64 -9.14
N PHE A 80 -30.11 1.74 -9.70
CA PHE A 80 -29.37 0.61 -10.24
C PHE A 80 -27.99 0.55 -9.61
N VAL A 81 -27.41 -0.64 -9.66
CA VAL A 81 -26.07 -0.87 -9.16
C VAL A 81 -25.15 -0.91 -10.36
N ARG A 82 -24.30 0.11 -10.51
CA ARG A 82 -23.24 0.06 -11.50
C ARG A 82 -22.17 -0.91 -10.99
N LYS A 83 -21.83 -1.91 -11.81
CA LYS A 83 -20.65 -2.71 -11.53
C LYS A 83 -19.46 -1.77 -11.62
N ALA A 84 -18.78 -1.50 -10.50
CA ALA A 84 -17.54 -0.75 -10.51
C ALA A 84 -16.63 -1.40 -11.56
N MET A 85 -16.09 -0.59 -12.47
CA MET A 85 -15.12 -1.10 -13.42
C MET A 85 -13.88 -1.51 -12.62
N PRO A 86 -13.29 -2.69 -12.90
CA PRO A 86 -12.03 -3.07 -12.29
C PRO A 86 -11.03 -1.94 -12.50
N ARG A 87 -10.46 -1.43 -11.42
CA ARG A 87 -9.49 -0.34 -11.45
C ARG A 87 -8.21 -0.77 -10.78
N THR A 88 -7.09 -0.41 -11.38
CA THR A 88 -5.77 -0.51 -10.75
C THR A 88 -5.62 0.65 -9.78
N ILE A 89 -5.26 0.34 -8.54
CA ILE A 89 -4.92 1.34 -7.53
C ILE A 89 -3.46 1.20 -7.10
N PHE A 90 -2.91 2.27 -6.53
CA PHE A 90 -1.61 2.25 -5.88
C PHE A 90 -1.79 2.23 -4.37
N VAL A 91 -1.26 1.20 -3.70
CA VAL A 91 -1.22 1.12 -2.24
C VAL A 91 0.20 1.34 -1.76
N ALA A 92 0.47 2.53 -1.22
CA ALA A 92 1.77 2.87 -0.64
C ALA A 92 1.93 2.23 0.74
N PHE A 93 3.12 1.69 1.01
CA PHE A 93 3.48 1.14 2.32
C PHE A 93 4.76 1.71 2.93
N ASP A 94 5.58 2.42 2.15
CA ASP A 94 6.80 3.09 2.63
C ASP A 94 7.09 4.38 1.84
N LEU A 95 7.92 5.25 2.43
CA LEU A 95 8.43 6.49 1.85
C LEU A 95 9.96 6.50 1.98
N LEU A 96 10.64 6.63 0.86
CA LEU A 96 12.10 6.46 0.75
C LEU A 96 12.85 7.78 0.61
N GLU A 97 12.19 8.81 0.11
CA GLU A 97 12.69 10.17 -0.06
C GLU A 97 11.51 11.14 -0.06
N VAL A 98 11.70 12.34 0.49
CA VAL A 98 10.78 13.48 0.34
C VAL A 98 11.59 14.78 0.25
N ASP A 99 11.24 15.65 -0.70
CA ASP A 99 11.85 16.97 -0.94
C ASP A 99 13.40 16.93 -0.93
N GLY A 100 13.95 15.94 -1.64
CA GLY A 100 15.39 15.70 -1.75
C GLY A 100 16.07 15.13 -0.50
N GLN A 101 15.32 14.87 0.58
CA GLN A 101 15.82 14.25 1.79
C GLN A 101 15.62 12.73 1.76
N SER A 102 16.72 11.99 1.79
CA SER A 102 16.68 10.53 1.86
C SER A 102 16.18 10.05 3.24
N LEU A 103 15.25 9.09 3.23
CA LEU A 103 14.73 8.44 4.43
C LEU A 103 15.24 7.00 4.59
N LEU A 104 16.16 6.52 3.75
CA LEU A 104 16.60 5.12 3.77
C LEU A 104 17.19 4.68 5.12
N GLY A 105 17.91 5.58 5.80
CA GLY A 105 18.48 5.36 7.12
C GLY A 105 17.54 5.68 8.29
N VAL A 106 16.31 6.12 8.02
CA VAL A 106 15.31 6.50 9.04
C VAL A 106 14.53 5.25 9.47
N PRO A 107 14.20 5.06 10.76
CA PRO A 107 13.39 3.93 11.23
C PRO A 107 12.03 3.80 10.52
N LEU A 108 11.59 2.58 10.21
CA LEU A 108 10.34 2.29 9.49
C LEU A 108 9.12 3.02 10.08
N LEU A 109 8.97 3.03 11.40
CA LEU A 109 7.83 3.70 12.03
C LEU A 109 7.81 5.21 11.77
N GLU A 110 8.97 5.85 11.73
CA GLU A 110 9.07 7.28 11.39
C GLU A 110 8.80 7.50 9.89
N ARG A 111 9.31 6.63 9.00
CA ARG A 111 9.00 6.71 7.56
C ARG A 111 7.51 6.61 7.29
N LYS A 112 6.79 5.76 8.03
CA LYS A 112 5.33 5.65 7.95
C LYS A 112 4.61 6.93 8.39
N ARG A 113 5.06 7.58 9.47
CA ARG A 113 4.50 8.87 9.89
C ARG A 113 4.75 9.96 8.85
N HIS A 114 5.93 9.98 8.23
CA HIS A 114 6.21 10.88 7.12
C HIS A 114 5.30 10.58 5.91
N LEU A 115 5.14 9.30 5.55
CA LEU A 115 4.24 8.88 4.48
C LEU A 115 2.80 9.36 4.71
N GLU A 116 2.27 9.20 5.92
CA GLU A 116 0.93 9.68 6.29
C GLU A 116 0.78 11.19 6.21
N GLY A 117 1.86 11.94 6.44
CA GLY A 117 1.88 13.41 6.28
C GLY A 117 2.01 13.87 4.83
N VAL A 118 2.67 13.07 3.99
CA VAL A 118 3.00 13.42 2.59
C VAL A 118 1.92 12.99 1.62
N LEU A 119 1.35 11.79 1.77
CA LEU A 119 0.45 11.21 0.77
C LEU A 119 -1.00 11.20 1.26
N VAL A 120 -1.88 11.87 0.52
CA VAL A 120 -3.31 11.93 0.82
C VAL A 120 -4.03 10.71 0.23
N PRO A 121 -4.78 9.92 1.03
CA PRO A 121 -5.59 8.83 0.47
C PRO A 121 -6.72 9.34 -0.42
N SER A 122 -6.94 8.65 -1.55
CA SER A 122 -8.00 8.91 -2.53
C SER A 122 -8.54 7.57 -3.07
N PRO A 123 -9.56 7.57 -3.95
CA PRO A 123 -10.06 6.33 -4.55
C PRO A 123 -8.95 5.50 -5.25
N ASN A 124 -7.99 6.16 -5.89
CA ASN A 124 -6.92 5.49 -6.66
C ASN A 124 -5.62 5.31 -5.88
N VAL A 125 -5.46 5.98 -4.73
CA VAL A 125 -4.23 6.01 -3.95
C VAL A 125 -4.55 5.70 -2.50
N ARG A 126 -3.95 4.64 -1.94
CA ARG A 126 -4.19 4.23 -0.56
C ARG A 126 -2.90 4.12 0.23
N LEU A 127 -3.02 4.28 1.54
CA LEU A 127 -1.99 3.90 2.50
C LEU A 127 -2.30 2.51 3.04
N THR A 128 -1.30 1.63 3.13
CA THR A 128 -1.50 0.34 3.80
C THR A 128 -1.76 0.56 5.30
N ALA A 129 -2.76 -0.15 5.83
CA ALA A 129 -3.02 -0.14 7.27
C ALA A 129 -1.96 -0.97 8.01
N TYR A 130 -1.61 -0.56 9.23
CA TYR A 130 -0.73 -1.34 10.09
C TYR A 130 -1.15 -1.26 11.57
N ARG A 131 -0.72 -2.26 12.36
CA ARG A 131 -0.83 -2.25 13.83
C ARG A 131 0.51 -2.62 14.44
N SER A 132 0.82 -2.02 15.59
CA SER A 132 2.00 -2.35 16.42
C SER A 132 1.61 -2.88 17.81
N ARG A 133 0.33 -3.19 17.99
CA ARG A 133 -0.30 -3.75 19.20
C ARG A 133 -1.40 -4.69 18.77
N ASP A 134 -1.69 -5.68 19.62
CA ASP A 134 -2.74 -6.68 19.39
C ASP A 134 -2.58 -7.36 18.02
N LEU A 135 -1.33 -7.67 17.65
CA LEU A 135 -0.97 -8.19 16.32
C LEU A 135 -1.70 -9.49 15.99
N ARG A 136 -2.00 -10.31 16.99
CA ARG A 136 -2.81 -11.52 16.82
C ARG A 136 -4.22 -11.19 16.35
N SER A 137 -4.90 -10.27 17.05
CA SER A 137 -6.27 -9.87 16.72
C SER A 137 -6.30 -9.18 15.36
N TRP A 138 -5.31 -8.32 15.08
CA TRP A 138 -5.19 -7.69 13.78
C TRP A 138 -5.03 -8.71 12.65
N ARG A 139 -4.19 -9.73 12.84
CA ARG A 139 -4.03 -10.81 11.86
C ARG A 139 -5.34 -11.56 11.61
N GLU A 140 -6.14 -11.82 12.65
CA GLU A 140 -7.46 -12.47 12.49
C GLU A 140 -8.41 -11.59 11.67
N THR A 141 -8.47 -10.29 11.97
CA THR A 141 -9.25 -9.32 11.18
C THR A 141 -8.80 -9.26 9.72
N LEU A 142 -7.50 -9.28 9.43
CA LEU A 142 -6.99 -9.33 8.05
C LEU A 142 -7.50 -10.58 7.30
N GLY A 143 -7.57 -11.73 7.99
CA GLY A 143 -8.11 -12.97 7.43
C GLY A 143 -9.59 -12.87 7.11
N GLU A 144 -10.38 -12.29 8.02
CA GLU A 144 -11.81 -12.02 7.81
C GLU A 144 -12.05 -11.05 6.63
N GLN A 145 -11.11 -10.14 6.39
CA GLN A 145 -11.10 -9.22 5.25
C GLN A 145 -10.61 -9.86 3.94
N GLY A 146 -10.21 -11.14 3.97
CA GLY A 146 -9.80 -11.90 2.78
C GLY A 146 -8.30 -11.83 2.44
N PHE A 147 -7.47 -11.22 3.28
CA PHE A 147 -6.01 -11.25 3.09
C PHE A 147 -5.45 -12.64 3.42
N ARG A 148 -4.69 -13.22 2.49
CA ARG A 148 -4.07 -14.56 2.67
C ARG A 148 -2.75 -14.51 3.44
N ARG A 149 -2.05 -13.37 3.38
CA ARG A 149 -0.73 -13.16 3.96
C ARG A 149 -0.66 -11.79 4.62
N ALA A 150 0.26 -11.67 5.57
CA ALA A 150 0.63 -10.41 6.21
C ALA A 150 2.14 -10.25 6.19
N VAL A 151 2.64 -9.04 6.38
CA VAL A 151 4.06 -8.74 6.52
C VAL A 151 4.30 -8.23 7.93
N LEU A 152 5.15 -8.94 8.67
CA LEU A 152 5.65 -8.51 9.96
C LEU A 152 6.97 -7.75 9.75
N LYS A 153 7.02 -6.51 10.22
CA LYS A 153 8.17 -5.63 10.00
C LYS A 153 8.72 -5.11 11.32
N ASP A 154 10.03 -5.17 11.51
CA ASP A 154 10.71 -4.48 12.60
C ASP A 154 10.52 -2.97 12.42
N TRP A 155 9.88 -2.35 13.40
CA TRP A 155 9.51 -0.93 13.36
C TRP A 155 10.72 0.03 13.39
N ASN A 156 11.90 -0.47 13.78
CA ASN A 156 13.17 0.25 13.87
C ASN A 156 14.08 -0.03 12.67
N SER A 157 13.66 -0.89 11.74
CA SER A 157 14.45 -1.24 10.56
C SER A 157 14.64 -0.06 9.63
N THR A 158 15.86 0.11 9.12
CA THR A 158 16.17 0.96 7.97
C THR A 158 15.70 0.31 6.67
N TYR A 159 15.57 1.07 5.60
CA TYR A 159 15.27 0.53 4.28
C TYR A 159 16.57 0.04 3.61
N GLU A 160 16.57 -1.19 3.09
CA GLU A 160 17.72 -1.80 2.44
C GLU A 160 17.43 -2.04 0.95
N PRO A 161 17.81 -1.10 0.05
CA PRO A 161 17.50 -1.22 -1.38
C PRO A 161 18.08 -2.51 -1.99
N GLY A 162 17.25 -3.24 -2.74
CA GLY A 162 17.66 -4.43 -3.49
C GLY A 162 17.99 -5.65 -2.63
N ARG A 163 17.72 -5.63 -1.32
CA ARG A 163 17.98 -6.74 -0.41
C ARG A 163 16.70 -7.30 0.19
N THR A 164 16.64 -8.61 0.33
CA THR A 164 15.69 -9.27 1.23
C THR A 164 16.31 -9.28 2.61
N ALA A 165 15.69 -8.59 3.57
CA ALA A 165 16.15 -8.50 4.95
C ALA A 165 15.19 -9.25 5.88
N ASP A 166 15.72 -9.92 6.90
CA ASP A 166 14.92 -10.67 7.89
C ASP A 166 14.01 -9.75 8.72
N SER A 167 14.32 -8.45 8.74
CA SER A 167 13.52 -7.42 9.39
C SER A 167 12.11 -7.31 8.82
N TRP A 168 11.86 -7.83 7.60
CA TRP A 168 10.55 -7.83 6.93
C TRP A 168 10.18 -9.26 6.56
N THR A 169 9.41 -9.92 7.41
CA THR A 169 9.04 -11.32 7.27
C THR A 169 7.60 -11.46 6.79
N VAL A 170 7.40 -12.17 5.67
CA VAL A 170 6.05 -12.56 5.22
C VAL A 170 5.53 -13.69 6.11
N ILE A 171 4.36 -13.47 6.70
CA ILE A 171 3.60 -14.48 7.42
C ILE A 171 2.60 -15.11 6.46
N GLU A 172 2.82 -16.39 6.13
CA GLU A 172 1.92 -17.16 5.28
C GLU A 172 0.66 -17.62 6.03
N LYS A 173 -0.41 -17.86 5.26
CA LYS A 173 -1.66 -18.52 5.69
C LYS A 173 -2.28 -17.89 6.92
N ILE A 174 -2.74 -16.65 6.78
CA ILE A 174 -3.78 -16.13 7.68
C ILE A 174 -4.99 -17.05 7.48
N ARG A 175 -5.53 -17.62 8.57
CA ARG A 175 -6.54 -18.70 8.51
C ARG A 175 -7.67 -18.35 7.52
N ASP A 176 -7.92 -19.24 6.57
CA ASP A 176 -9.15 -19.27 5.80
C ASP A 176 -10.30 -19.64 6.76
N LEU A 177 -10.99 -18.64 7.31
CA LEU A 177 -12.35 -18.84 7.78
C LEU A 177 -13.23 -18.82 6.54
N GLY A 178 -13.25 -19.98 5.86
CA GLY A 178 -14.03 -20.16 4.64
C GLY A 178 -15.43 -19.57 4.80
N ARG A 179 -15.85 -18.76 3.81
CA ARG A 179 -17.23 -18.33 3.66
C ARG A 179 -18.12 -19.57 3.83
N ARG A 180 -18.91 -19.57 4.90
CA ARG A 180 -20.09 -20.44 5.00
C ARG A 180 -21.21 -19.83 4.20
#